data_AF-A0A914Y6C6-F1
#
_entry.id   AF-A0A914Y6C6-F1
#
_cell.length_a   1.000
_cell.length_b   1.000
_cell.length_c   1.000
_cell.angle_alpha   90.00
_cell.angle_beta   90.00
_cell.angle_gamma   90.00
#
_symmetry.space_group_name_H-M   'P 1'
#
loop_
_entity.id
_entity.type
_entity.pdbx_description
1 polymer ?
#
loop_
_entity_poly.entity_id
_entity_poly.type
_entity_poly.pdbx_seq_one_letter_code
_entity_poly.pdbx_strand_id
1 'polypeptide(L)'
;MIMSYCLACIILLIFLPVTYSAAADCPFVPQTVLHSGKIANILFESDSKKCTDSIPHGPLETCSHEVADITFGPDVTIPNGTNVMPYIDLNVNVIGHEFISDIFVQLECLYAPNKENSYCHNHTTPILKWGKNYWPCRHHKILSNPNEVKLPIIYEHACFRMHGLSHYQMHITFVPQNCRLQYTVTLPHDFQLEPTIALHYKNDSSWKTGWSPMLTLDPNDKEFVRMHVTSNPSDNKTHITMAVYQKFKDGTKLIFDDVVAPPDKSIKFHASAGDYHAFAYVKHQECRLICNKQDLEIQTCEICNHTYLNFTLSENHLSGAQSLWKIFTTIMTYLMYLILSKLMT
;
A
#
# COMPACT_ATOMS: atom_id res chain seq x y z
N MET A 1 44.85 -3.36 44.83
CA MET A 1 45.21 -3.24 43.40
C MET A 1 44.35 -4.20 42.57
N ILE A 2 43.02 -4.12 42.66
CA ILE A 2 42.05 -4.95 41.92
C ILE A 2 40.78 -4.11 41.76
N MET A 3 40.80 -3.07 40.94
CA MET A 3 39.59 -2.25 40.67
C MET A 3 39.77 -1.37 39.44
N SER A 4 40.29 -1.93 38.34
CA SER A 4 40.45 -1.14 37.09
C SER A 4 40.08 -1.87 35.80
N TYR A 5 39.69 -3.16 35.86
CA TYR A 5 39.40 -3.94 34.65
C TYR A 5 37.90 -4.23 34.40
N CYS A 6 36.97 -3.89 35.31
CA CYS A 6 35.54 -4.12 35.07
C CYS A 6 34.81 -2.97 34.33
N LEU A 7 35.34 -1.74 34.33
CA LEU A 7 34.61 -0.62 33.71
C LEU A 7 34.75 -0.59 32.18
N ALA A 8 35.83 -1.17 31.62
CA ALA A 8 36.08 -1.18 30.18
C ALA A 8 35.16 -2.16 29.41
N CYS A 9 34.71 -3.26 30.04
CA CYS A 9 33.79 -4.20 29.40
C CYS A 9 32.33 -3.71 29.41
N ILE A 10 31.92 -2.91 30.40
CA ILE A 10 30.55 -2.41 30.49
C ILE A 10 30.32 -1.23 29.52
N ILE A 11 31.36 -0.42 29.25
CA ILE A 11 31.25 0.71 28.32
C ILE A 11 31.28 0.25 26.85
N LEU A 12 31.90 -0.90 26.53
CA LEU A 12 31.90 -1.43 25.16
C LEU A 12 30.59 -2.11 24.73
N LEU A 13 29.71 -2.48 25.67
CA LEU A 13 28.41 -3.10 25.37
C LEU A 13 27.25 -2.09 25.24
N ILE A 14 27.47 -0.81 25.57
CA ILE A 14 26.43 0.23 25.50
C ILE A 14 26.51 1.05 24.19
N PHE A 15 27.58 0.89 23.41
CA PHE A 15 27.81 1.62 22.16
C PHE A 15 28.13 0.71 20.97
N LEU A 16 27.53 -0.49 20.91
CA LEU A 16 27.25 -1.05 19.60
C LEU A 16 25.97 -0.36 19.13
N PRO A 17 26.03 0.63 18.22
CA PRO A 17 24.84 0.93 17.45
C PRO A 17 24.45 -0.40 16.84
N VAL A 18 23.28 -0.93 17.21
CA VAL A 18 22.55 -1.80 16.31
C VAL A 18 22.41 -0.94 15.07
N THR A 19 23.30 -1.13 14.12
CA THR A 19 23.18 -0.56 12.80
C THR A 19 21.96 -1.24 12.23
N TYR A 20 20.77 -0.69 12.54
CA TYR A 20 19.65 -0.77 11.63
C TYR A 20 20.24 -0.29 10.31
N SER A 21 20.52 -1.26 9.44
CA SER A 21 20.96 -1.01 8.09
C SER A 21 20.01 0.05 7.55
N ALA A 22 20.53 1.25 7.39
CA ALA A 22 19.78 2.38 6.89
C ALA A 22 19.29 1.94 5.51
N ALA A 23 17.99 1.64 5.38
CA ALA A 23 17.27 1.23 4.18
C ALA A 23 18.22 0.96 3.01
N ALA A 24 19.02 -0.11 3.12
CA ALA A 24 20.11 -0.31 2.20
C ALA A 24 19.50 -0.62 0.84
N ASP A 25 19.92 0.15 -0.15
CA ASP A 25 19.54 0.04 -1.54
C ASP A 25 19.45 -1.43 -1.95
N CYS A 26 18.28 -1.78 -2.49
CA CYS A 26 17.90 -3.09 -2.99
C CYS A 26 19.09 -3.92 -3.50
N PRO A 27 19.53 -4.97 -2.80
CA PRO A 27 20.61 -5.83 -3.29
C PRO A 27 20.17 -6.72 -4.45
N PHE A 28 18.88 -6.70 -4.83
CA PHE A 28 18.30 -7.56 -5.84
C PHE A 28 18.26 -6.87 -7.22
N VAL A 29 18.94 -7.48 -8.19
CA VAL A 29 18.78 -7.15 -9.61
C VAL A 29 17.42 -7.68 -10.06
N PRO A 30 16.53 -6.86 -10.67
CA PRO A 30 15.22 -7.33 -11.11
C PRO A 30 15.36 -8.56 -12.02
N GLN A 31 14.61 -9.61 -11.73
CA GLN A 31 14.40 -10.71 -12.66
C GLN A 31 13.38 -10.25 -13.69
N THR A 32 13.79 -9.53 -14.74
CA THR A 32 12.90 -9.27 -15.88
C THR A 32 13.07 -10.38 -16.90
N VAL A 33 12.12 -11.30 -16.98
CA VAL A 33 12.16 -12.41 -17.93
C VAL A 33 10.78 -12.73 -18.51
N LEU A 34 10.67 -12.44 -19.82
CA LEU A 34 9.99 -13.18 -20.89
C LEU A 34 8.47 -13.05 -21.15
N HIS A 35 8.17 -12.60 -22.37
CA HIS A 35 7.41 -13.44 -23.29
C HIS A 35 8.14 -13.56 -24.66
N SER A 36 8.39 -14.80 -25.13
CA SER A 36 9.01 -15.17 -26.44
C SER A 36 10.55 -15.05 -26.63
N GLY A 37 11.36 -15.32 -25.61
CA GLY A 37 12.79 -15.69 -25.79
C GLY A 37 13.80 -14.55 -25.99
N LYS A 38 13.37 -13.28 -26.07
CA LYS A 38 14.27 -12.13 -26.13
C LYS A 38 14.10 -11.24 -24.90
N ILE A 39 15.19 -11.06 -24.17
CA ILE A 39 15.29 -10.11 -23.05
C ILE A 39 15.38 -8.72 -23.67
N ALA A 40 14.41 -7.85 -23.38
CA ALA A 40 14.57 -6.43 -23.68
C ALA A 40 15.73 -5.90 -22.82
N ASN A 41 16.63 -5.11 -23.42
CA ASN A 41 17.70 -4.50 -22.64
C ASN A 41 17.07 -3.48 -21.70
N ILE A 42 17.15 -3.71 -20.39
CA ILE A 42 16.55 -2.83 -19.38
C ILE A 42 17.64 -2.24 -18.51
N LEU A 43 17.61 -0.92 -18.35
CA LEU A 43 18.38 -0.20 -17.35
C LEU A 43 17.52 -0.08 -16.08
N PHE A 44 18.12 -0.41 -14.95
CA PHE A 44 17.50 -0.28 -13.63
C PHE A 44 18.27 0.74 -12.81
N GLU A 45 17.55 1.72 -12.25
CA GLU A 45 18.10 2.70 -11.31
C GLU A 45 17.42 2.53 -9.95
N SER A 46 18.24 2.19 -8.95
CA SER A 46 17.82 1.96 -7.56
C SER A 46 18.05 3.16 -6.66
N ASP A 47 18.88 4.13 -7.06
CA ASP A 47 19.10 5.37 -6.31
C ASP A 47 17.83 6.22 -6.33
N SER A 48 17.22 6.37 -5.15
CA SER A 48 15.93 7.03 -5.02
C SER A 48 15.97 8.50 -5.45
N LYS A 49 17.11 9.19 -5.29
CA LYS A 49 17.26 10.57 -5.74
C LYS A 49 17.30 10.63 -7.26
N LYS A 50 18.16 9.84 -7.91
CA LYS A 50 18.25 9.83 -9.38
C LYS A 50 16.94 9.41 -10.03
N CYS A 51 16.26 8.42 -9.46
CA CYS A 51 14.93 8.01 -9.89
C CYS A 51 13.93 9.17 -9.78
N THR A 52 13.84 9.80 -8.60
CA THR A 52 12.91 10.92 -8.38
C THR A 52 13.19 12.11 -9.29
N ASP A 53 14.46 12.44 -9.52
CA ASP A 53 14.87 13.54 -10.39
C ASP A 53 14.57 13.24 -11.88
N SER A 54 14.39 11.97 -12.26
CA SER A 54 14.09 11.53 -13.62
C SER A 54 12.60 11.40 -13.91
N ILE A 55 11.74 11.48 -12.88
CA ILE A 55 10.28 11.47 -13.06
C ILE A 55 9.88 12.72 -13.85
N PRO A 56 9.03 12.61 -14.90
CA PRO A 56 8.56 13.76 -15.65
C PRO A 56 7.99 14.86 -14.74
N HIS A 57 8.46 16.09 -14.96
CA HIS A 57 7.98 17.27 -14.23
C HIS A 57 6.69 17.81 -14.84
N GLY A 58 5.73 18.17 -13.98
CA GLY A 58 4.46 18.77 -14.38
C GLY A 58 3.26 18.01 -13.78
N PRO A 59 2.04 18.51 -14.01
CA PRO A 59 0.83 17.78 -13.66
C PRO A 59 0.75 16.52 -14.52
N LEU A 60 0.69 15.35 -13.89
CA LEU A 60 0.46 14.06 -14.54
C LEU A 60 -1.02 13.71 -14.38
N GLU A 61 -1.66 13.33 -15.48
CA GLU A 61 -3.02 12.83 -15.43
C GLU A 61 -3.07 11.39 -14.91
N THR A 62 -4.23 10.94 -14.44
CA THR A 62 -4.44 9.54 -14.07
C THR A 62 -4.42 8.67 -15.33
N CYS A 63 -3.67 7.57 -15.31
CA CYS A 63 -3.61 6.68 -16.48
C CYS A 63 -4.95 5.99 -16.74
N SER A 64 -5.22 5.71 -18.02
CA SER A 64 -6.26 4.74 -18.39
C SER A 64 -5.88 3.35 -17.90
N HIS A 65 -6.88 2.55 -17.51
CA HIS A 65 -6.69 1.13 -17.19
C HIS A 65 -6.18 0.30 -18.38
N GLU A 66 -6.28 0.82 -19.59
CA GLU A 66 -5.75 0.18 -20.80
C GLU A 66 -4.22 0.22 -20.90
N VAL A 67 -3.55 1.11 -20.15
CA VAL A 67 -2.09 1.28 -20.22
C VAL A 67 -1.38 0.09 -19.56
N ALA A 68 -1.79 -0.26 -18.34
CA ALA A 68 -1.17 -1.31 -17.56
C ALA A 68 -2.07 -1.83 -16.44
N ASP A 69 -1.94 -3.13 -16.14
CA ASP A 69 -2.47 -3.73 -14.92
C ASP A 69 -1.38 -3.75 -13.84
N ILE A 70 -1.75 -3.34 -12.63
CA ILE A 70 -0.85 -3.33 -11.47
C ILE A 70 -1.39 -4.28 -10.42
N THR A 71 -0.50 -5.15 -9.94
CA THR A 71 -0.78 -6.09 -8.86
C THR A 71 0.27 -5.94 -7.77
N PHE A 72 -0.18 -6.07 -6.53
CA PHE A 72 0.66 -5.99 -5.35
C PHE A 72 0.56 -7.29 -4.57
N GLY A 73 1.69 -7.77 -4.08
CA GLY A 73 1.76 -8.93 -3.20
C GLY A 73 2.84 -8.76 -2.14
N PRO A 74 2.69 -9.39 -0.98
CA PRO A 74 3.78 -9.48 -0.02
C PRO A 74 4.79 -10.52 -0.51
N ASP A 75 6.07 -10.17 -0.46
CA ASP A 75 7.19 -11.09 -0.57
C ASP A 75 7.83 -11.24 0.81
N VAL A 76 7.65 -12.40 1.43
CA VAL A 76 8.05 -12.65 2.81
C VAL A 76 9.39 -13.35 2.83
N THR A 77 10.39 -12.71 3.43
CA THR A 77 11.70 -13.33 3.65
C THR A 77 11.83 -13.82 5.07
N ILE A 78 12.04 -15.14 5.20
CA ILE A 78 12.36 -15.80 6.46
C ILE A 78 13.84 -16.23 6.39
N PRO A 79 14.76 -15.49 7.03
CA PRO A 79 16.19 -15.77 6.92
C PRO A 79 16.57 -17.03 7.72
N ASN A 80 17.41 -17.88 7.13
CA ASN A 80 17.94 -19.10 7.76
C ASN A 80 19.12 -18.84 8.75
N GLY A 81 19.16 -17.68 9.43
CA GLY A 81 20.29 -17.26 10.26
C GLY A 81 19.90 -16.45 11.50
N THR A 82 20.85 -16.19 12.39
CA THR A 82 20.58 -15.60 13.73
C THR A 82 20.56 -14.08 13.77
N ASN A 83 20.91 -13.38 12.69
CA ASN A 83 21.20 -11.95 12.71
C ASN A 83 20.30 -11.08 11.81
N VAL A 84 19.31 -11.69 11.16
CA VAL A 84 18.33 -10.99 10.33
C VAL A 84 16.96 -11.39 10.85
N MET A 85 16.12 -10.42 11.17
CA MET A 85 14.72 -10.70 11.53
C MET A 85 13.93 -10.97 10.24
N PRO A 86 12.88 -11.79 10.29
CA PRO A 86 11.94 -11.90 9.18
C PRO A 86 11.44 -10.52 8.75
N TYR A 87 11.21 -10.37 7.46
CA TYR A 87 10.76 -9.10 6.92
C TYR A 87 9.86 -9.32 5.70
N ILE A 88 9.14 -8.27 5.34
CA ILE A 88 8.18 -8.29 4.24
C ILE A 88 8.60 -7.18 3.27
N ASP A 89 8.78 -7.52 2.00
CA ASP A 89 8.92 -6.57 0.91
C ASP A 89 7.63 -6.53 0.09
N LEU A 90 7.31 -5.37 -0.47
CA LEU A 90 6.20 -5.24 -1.42
C LEU A 90 6.67 -5.66 -2.79
N ASN A 91 6.10 -6.76 -3.29
CA ASN A 91 6.19 -7.13 -4.69
C ASN A 91 5.20 -6.30 -5.51
N VAL A 92 5.72 -5.54 -6.46
CA VAL A 92 4.99 -4.74 -7.44
C VAL A 92 5.14 -5.42 -8.79
N ASN A 93 4.04 -5.93 -9.31
CA ASN A 93 4.00 -6.52 -10.65
C ASN A 93 3.14 -5.65 -11.58
N VAL A 94 3.73 -5.24 -12.69
CA VAL A 94 3.18 -4.34 -13.70
C VAL A 94 3.11 -5.08 -15.02
N ILE A 95 1.93 -5.18 -15.60
CA ILE A 95 1.69 -5.76 -16.91
C ILE A 95 1.27 -4.61 -17.84
N GLY A 96 2.23 -4.08 -18.59
CA GLY A 96 2.00 -3.02 -19.58
C GLY A 96 1.41 -3.57 -20.88
N HIS A 97 0.25 -3.07 -21.28
CA HIS A 97 -0.43 -3.48 -22.52
C HIS A 97 -0.09 -2.58 -23.71
N GLU A 98 0.56 -1.46 -23.44
CA GLU A 98 1.13 -0.55 -24.43
C GLU A 98 2.66 -0.49 -24.31
N PHE A 99 3.33 0.09 -25.32
CA PHE A 99 4.75 0.36 -25.21
C PHE A 99 5.01 1.41 -24.12
N ILE A 100 5.83 1.02 -23.14
CA ILE A 100 6.26 1.86 -22.02
C ILE A 100 7.78 1.88 -22.04
N SER A 101 8.38 3.04 -22.32
CA SER A 101 9.83 3.19 -22.34
C SER A 101 10.40 3.29 -20.92
N ASP A 102 9.67 3.96 -20.02
CA ASP A 102 10.12 4.17 -18.65
C ASP A 102 8.97 3.95 -17.65
N ILE A 103 9.26 3.20 -16.58
CA ILE A 103 8.38 3.00 -15.43
C ILE A 103 9.09 3.54 -14.20
N PHE A 104 8.42 4.44 -13.48
CA PHE A 104 8.87 4.92 -12.19
C PHE A 104 7.93 4.42 -11.11
N VAL A 105 8.45 3.72 -10.11
CA VAL A 105 7.70 3.24 -8.96
C VAL A 105 8.23 3.94 -7.72
N GLN A 106 7.41 4.74 -7.07
CA GLN A 106 7.76 5.49 -5.86
C GLN A 106 6.83 5.11 -4.71
N LEU A 107 7.41 4.84 -3.53
CA LEU A 107 6.70 4.51 -2.30
C LEU A 107 6.82 5.68 -1.31
N GLU A 108 5.71 6.33 -1.02
CA GLU A 108 5.61 7.36 0.03
C GLU A 108 4.98 6.75 1.30
N CYS A 109 5.55 7.07 2.46
CA CYS A 109 5.01 6.63 3.74
C CYS A 109 3.99 7.66 4.25
N LEU A 110 2.72 7.27 4.35
CA LEU A 110 1.64 8.16 4.81
C LEU A 110 1.50 8.13 6.33
N TYR A 111 1.62 6.95 6.91
CA TYR A 111 1.42 6.71 8.33
C TYR A 111 2.17 5.47 8.78
N ALA A 112 2.76 5.52 9.97
CA ALA A 112 3.27 4.37 10.67
C ALA A 112 2.96 4.52 12.17
N PRO A 113 2.42 3.49 12.83
CA PRO A 113 2.05 3.57 14.24
C PRO A 113 3.26 3.50 15.18
N ASN A 114 4.36 2.88 14.74
CA ASN A 114 5.57 2.68 15.53
C ASN A 114 6.79 3.29 14.82
N LYS A 115 7.87 3.53 15.60
CA LYS A 115 9.11 4.12 15.08
C LYS A 115 9.98 3.16 14.26
N GLU A 116 9.51 1.94 14.00
CA GLU A 116 10.28 0.91 13.28
C GLU A 116 10.33 1.19 11.78
N ASN A 117 9.30 1.87 11.26
CA ASN A 117 9.25 2.27 9.86
C ASN A 117 10.18 3.46 9.60
N SER A 118 11.37 3.17 9.06
CA SER A 118 12.36 4.20 8.75
C SER A 118 11.90 5.18 7.69
N TYR A 119 10.99 4.80 6.78
CA TYR A 119 10.50 5.71 5.75
C TYR A 119 9.69 6.84 6.36
N CYS A 120 8.83 6.56 7.34
CA CYS A 120 8.02 7.58 8.02
C CYS A 120 8.76 8.39 9.10
N HIS A 121 9.86 7.86 9.66
CA HIS A 121 10.45 8.42 10.88
C HIS A 121 11.92 8.80 10.79
N ASN A 122 12.69 8.22 9.86
CA ASN A 122 14.13 8.44 9.75
C ASN A 122 14.49 9.22 8.49
N HIS A 123 14.25 10.53 8.53
CA HIS A 123 14.61 11.45 7.45
C HIS A 123 16.00 12.08 7.62
N THR A 124 16.71 11.81 8.71
CA THR A 124 17.96 12.51 9.04
C THR A 124 19.04 12.28 8.00
N THR A 125 19.30 11.01 7.64
CA THR A 125 20.31 10.66 6.63
C THR A 125 20.03 11.28 5.26
N PRO A 126 18.82 11.14 4.66
CA PRO A 126 18.54 11.74 3.36
C PRO A 126 18.57 13.28 3.41
N ILE A 127 18.07 13.91 4.48
CA ILE A 127 18.13 15.37 4.64
C ILE A 127 19.58 15.86 4.74
N LEU A 128 20.44 15.20 5.52
CA LEU A 128 21.85 15.59 5.63
C LEU A 128 22.61 15.40 4.31
N LYS A 129 22.29 14.34 3.56
CA LYS A 129 22.98 14.01 2.31
C LYS A 129 22.51 14.86 1.12
N TRP A 130 21.22 15.19 1.06
CA TRP A 130 20.61 15.76 -0.13
C TRP A 130 19.76 17.03 0.12
N GLY A 131 19.67 17.51 1.36
CA GLY A 131 18.91 18.71 1.73
C GLY A 131 17.39 18.52 1.82
N LYS A 132 16.87 17.34 1.45
CA LYS A 132 15.46 16.96 1.55
C LYS A 132 15.30 15.46 1.69
N ASN A 133 14.13 15.03 2.15
CA ASN A 133 13.77 13.62 2.13
C ASN A 133 13.49 13.15 0.69
N TYR A 134 13.93 11.94 0.35
CA TYR A 134 13.54 11.26 -0.88
C TYR A 134 12.85 9.96 -0.52
N TRP A 135 11.64 9.80 -1.02
CA TRP A 135 10.90 8.56 -0.94
C TRP A 135 11.58 7.46 -1.77
N PRO A 136 11.59 6.20 -1.30
CA PRO A 136 12.08 5.08 -2.10
C PRO A 136 11.50 5.10 -3.52
N CYS A 137 12.38 5.10 -4.52
CA CYS A 137 12.01 5.21 -5.92
C CYS A 137 12.83 4.24 -6.77
N ARG A 138 12.18 3.61 -7.75
CA ARG A 138 12.76 2.65 -8.69
C ARG A 138 12.40 3.03 -10.11
N HIS A 139 13.39 3.06 -10.98
CA HIS A 139 13.21 3.42 -12.39
C HIS A 139 13.67 2.29 -13.29
N HIS A 140 12.78 1.88 -14.19
CA HIS A 140 13.02 0.87 -15.23
C HIS A 140 12.93 1.54 -16.57
N LYS A 141 14.00 1.44 -17.35
CA LYS A 141 14.06 2.00 -18.70
C LYS A 141 14.34 0.92 -19.72
N ILE A 142 13.46 0.79 -20.71
CA ILE A 142 13.65 -0.09 -21.85
C ILE A 142 14.58 0.59 -22.86
N LEU A 143 15.71 -0.03 -23.15
CA LEU A 143 16.71 0.43 -24.12
C LEU A 143 16.49 -0.17 -25.52
N SER A 144 15.65 -1.19 -25.64
CA SER A 144 15.28 -1.80 -26.92
C SER A 144 14.43 -0.86 -27.77
N ASN A 145 14.53 -0.99 -29.10
CA ASN A 145 13.69 -0.23 -30.02
C ASN A 145 12.20 -0.61 -29.80
N PRO A 146 11.25 0.34 -29.79
CA PRO A 146 9.83 0.04 -29.65
C PRO A 146 9.32 -1.08 -30.57
N ASN A 147 9.84 -1.16 -31.80
CA ASN A 147 9.44 -2.17 -32.80
C ASN A 147 9.94 -3.59 -32.48
N GLU A 148 10.88 -3.73 -31.55
CA GLU A 148 11.43 -5.03 -31.13
C GLU A 148 10.78 -5.56 -29.85
N VAL A 149 10.04 -4.71 -29.14
CA VAL A 149 9.40 -5.05 -27.87
C VAL A 149 8.05 -5.70 -28.13
N LYS A 150 7.86 -6.89 -27.58
CA LYS A 150 6.58 -7.60 -27.63
C LYS A 150 5.73 -7.24 -26.42
N LEU A 151 4.44 -7.02 -26.65
CA LEU A 151 3.45 -6.75 -25.62
C LEU A 151 2.70 -8.05 -25.22
N PRO A 152 2.21 -8.16 -23.98
CA PRO A 152 2.40 -7.21 -22.87
C PRO A 152 3.83 -7.26 -22.30
N ILE A 153 4.30 -6.14 -21.76
CA ILE A 153 5.57 -6.06 -21.03
C ILE A 153 5.29 -6.36 -19.56
N ILE A 154 6.01 -7.32 -18.98
CA ILE A 154 5.88 -7.68 -17.57
C ILE A 154 7.10 -7.15 -16.82
N TYR A 155 6.83 -6.40 -15.75
CA TYR A 155 7.83 -5.88 -14.84
C TYR A 155 7.47 -6.29 -13.40
N GLU A 156 8.38 -6.98 -12.73
CA GLU A 156 8.21 -7.44 -11.35
C GLU A 156 9.34 -6.92 -10.47
N HIS A 157 9.00 -6.46 -9.27
CA HIS A 157 9.97 -5.93 -8.32
C HIS A 157 9.51 -6.01 -6.88
N ALA A 158 10.31 -6.69 -6.05
CA ALA A 158 10.08 -6.83 -4.61
C ALA A 158 11.25 -6.21 -3.83
N CYS A 159 11.18 -4.91 -3.54
CA CYS A 159 12.29 -4.23 -2.86
C CYS A 159 11.90 -2.94 -2.11
N PHE A 160 10.62 -2.84 -1.78
CA PHE A 160 10.09 -1.81 -0.89
C PHE A 160 9.79 -2.47 0.45
N ARG A 161 10.59 -2.19 1.48
CA ARG A 161 10.38 -2.77 2.80
C ARG A 161 9.05 -2.29 3.37
N MET A 162 8.20 -3.23 3.72
CA MET A 162 6.92 -2.96 4.36
C MET A 162 7.01 -3.27 5.85
N HIS A 163 6.30 -2.49 6.64
CA HIS A 163 6.16 -2.68 8.07
C HIS A 163 4.68 -2.83 8.41
N GLY A 164 4.36 -3.79 9.28
CA GLY A 164 2.99 -4.04 9.71
C GLY A 164 2.29 -2.78 10.22
N LEU A 165 0.99 -2.68 9.94
CA LEU A 165 0.12 -1.56 10.29
C LEU A 165 0.49 -0.19 9.70
N SER A 166 1.55 -0.10 8.88
CA SER A 166 1.91 1.14 8.19
C SER A 166 1.11 1.30 6.91
N HIS A 167 0.79 2.55 6.55
CA HIS A 167 0.07 2.89 5.32
C HIS A 167 1.03 3.59 4.35
N TYR A 168 1.03 3.15 3.11
CA TYR A 168 1.91 3.66 2.08
C TYR A 168 1.13 4.07 0.84
N GLN A 169 1.59 5.12 0.17
CA GLN A 169 1.12 5.54 -1.13
C GLN A 169 2.12 5.07 -2.20
N MET A 170 1.66 4.29 -3.16
CA MET A 170 2.42 3.91 -4.34
C MET A 170 2.06 4.83 -5.49
N HIS A 171 3.08 5.43 -6.10
CA HIS A 171 2.97 6.18 -7.33
C HIS A 171 3.69 5.44 -8.45
N ILE A 172 2.96 5.11 -9.51
CA ILE A 172 3.51 4.45 -10.70
C ILE A 172 3.33 5.38 -11.87
N THR A 173 4.43 5.89 -12.42
CA THR A 173 4.42 6.83 -13.54
C THR A 173 4.94 6.14 -14.80
N PHE A 174 4.24 6.33 -15.91
CA PHE A 174 4.56 5.72 -17.20
C PHE A 174 4.97 6.76 -18.24
N VAL A 175 5.99 6.43 -19.03
CA VAL A 175 6.46 7.19 -20.19
C VAL A 175 6.41 6.28 -21.41
N PRO A 176 5.94 6.75 -22.59
CA PRO A 176 5.65 8.14 -22.95
C PRO A 176 4.25 8.66 -22.58
N GLN A 177 3.40 7.84 -21.97
CA GLN A 177 2.01 8.20 -21.64
C GLN A 177 1.91 9.43 -20.74
N ASN A 178 2.98 9.75 -19.97
CA ASN A 178 3.03 10.90 -19.06
C ASN A 178 1.83 10.94 -18.12
N CYS A 179 1.49 9.78 -17.58
CA CYS A 179 0.38 9.58 -16.66
C CYS A 179 0.86 8.86 -15.41
N ARG A 180 0.08 8.93 -14.33
CA ARG A 180 0.38 8.32 -13.03
C ARG A 180 -0.80 7.52 -12.51
N LEU A 181 -0.54 6.31 -12.04
CA LEU A 181 -1.45 5.55 -11.18
C LEU A 181 -1.04 5.72 -9.72
N GLN A 182 -2.04 5.74 -8.84
CA GLN A 182 -1.87 5.91 -7.42
C GLN A 182 -2.57 4.78 -6.66
N TYR A 183 -1.90 4.18 -5.69
CA TYR A 183 -2.49 3.12 -4.86
C TYR A 183 -2.14 3.35 -3.40
N THR A 184 -3.03 2.96 -2.49
CA THR A 184 -2.71 2.93 -1.06
C THR A 184 -2.57 1.48 -0.61
N VAL A 185 -1.44 1.12 0.00
CA VAL A 185 -1.13 -0.25 0.43
C VAL A 185 -0.94 -0.27 1.94
N THR A 186 -1.46 -1.30 2.61
CA THR A 186 -1.27 -1.53 4.04
C THR A 186 -1.21 -3.01 4.37
N LEU A 187 -0.46 -3.35 5.41
CA LEU A 187 -0.34 -4.69 5.95
C LEU A 187 -1.03 -4.78 7.32
N PRO A 188 -1.56 -5.95 7.70
CA PRO A 188 -1.83 -6.22 9.11
C PRO A 188 -0.49 -6.28 9.88
N HIS A 189 -0.50 -6.74 11.12
CA HIS A 189 0.76 -7.12 11.74
C HIS A 189 1.49 -8.20 10.91
N ASP A 190 2.83 -8.16 10.91
CA ASP A 190 3.66 -9.08 10.10
C ASP A 190 3.31 -10.56 10.36
N PHE A 191 3.08 -10.91 11.63
CA PHE A 191 2.69 -12.26 12.04
C PHE A 191 1.24 -12.64 11.71
N GLN A 192 0.37 -11.67 11.42
CA GLN A 192 -0.96 -11.95 10.91
C GLN A 192 -0.92 -12.14 9.40
N LEU A 193 -0.02 -11.47 8.69
CA LEU A 193 0.17 -11.71 7.26
C LEU A 193 0.86 -13.06 7.00
N GLU A 194 1.90 -13.36 7.77
CA GLU A 194 2.65 -14.62 7.71
C GLU A 194 2.80 -15.21 9.13
N PRO A 195 1.92 -16.13 9.55
CA PRO A 195 1.94 -16.74 10.88
C PRO A 195 3.25 -17.41 11.26
N THR A 196 4.07 -17.86 10.29
CA THR A 196 5.38 -18.45 10.60
C THR A 196 6.40 -17.42 11.12
N ILE A 197 6.18 -16.12 10.90
CA ILE A 197 6.98 -15.05 11.51
C ILE A 197 6.87 -15.09 13.04
N ALA A 198 5.69 -15.38 13.60
CA ALA A 198 5.50 -15.47 15.05
C ALA A 198 6.45 -16.49 15.71
N LEU A 199 6.78 -17.57 14.99
CA LEU A 199 7.69 -18.62 15.48
C LEU A 199 9.12 -18.11 15.71
N HIS A 200 9.50 -16.96 15.15
CA HIS A 200 10.80 -16.34 15.37
C HIS A 200 10.85 -15.53 16.67
N TYR A 201 9.69 -15.15 17.21
CA TYR A 201 9.56 -14.40 18.45
C TYR A 201 9.32 -15.29 19.69
N LYS A 202 9.68 -16.60 19.60
CA LYS A 202 9.59 -17.78 20.52
C LYS A 202 9.19 -17.67 22.00
N ASN A 203 9.16 -16.51 22.63
CA ASN A 203 8.92 -16.34 24.06
C ASN A 203 7.53 -15.80 24.43
N ASP A 204 6.64 -15.61 23.47
CA ASP A 204 5.35 -15.01 23.77
C ASP A 204 4.20 -15.88 23.23
N SER A 205 3.71 -16.77 24.08
CA SER A 205 2.55 -17.63 23.83
C SER A 205 1.23 -16.85 23.74
N SER A 206 1.25 -15.52 23.89
CA SER A 206 0.07 -14.65 23.78
C SER A 206 -0.34 -14.33 22.34
N TRP A 207 0.49 -14.70 21.35
CA TRP A 207 0.28 -14.32 19.97
C TRP A 207 -0.82 -15.19 19.37
N LYS A 208 -2.02 -14.61 19.24
CA LYS A 208 -3.15 -15.24 18.58
C LYS A 208 -2.82 -15.45 17.10
N THR A 209 -2.59 -16.72 16.74
CA THR A 209 -2.26 -17.15 15.39
C THR A 209 -3.52 -17.13 14.54
N GLY A 210 -3.66 -16.09 13.74
CA GLY A 210 -4.74 -15.98 12.76
C GLY A 210 -4.28 -15.13 11.60
N TRP A 211 -4.68 -15.52 10.40
CA TRP A 211 -4.25 -14.86 9.18
C TRP A 211 -5.13 -13.65 8.84
N SER A 212 -4.51 -12.58 8.36
CA SER A 212 -5.18 -11.38 7.81
C SER A 212 -4.57 -11.01 6.46
N PRO A 213 -5.36 -10.51 5.51
CA PRO A 213 -4.87 -10.16 4.17
C PRO A 213 -4.15 -8.82 4.15
N MET A 214 -3.16 -8.63 3.28
CA MET A 214 -2.77 -7.29 2.84
C MET A 214 -3.94 -6.61 2.11
N LEU A 215 -4.08 -5.30 2.31
CA LEU A 215 -5.07 -4.46 1.63
C LEU A 215 -4.40 -3.52 0.64
N THR A 216 -5.03 -3.34 -0.53
CA THR A 216 -4.65 -2.33 -1.51
C THR A 216 -5.88 -1.57 -2.00
N LEU A 217 -5.82 -0.25 -2.00
CA LEU A 217 -6.85 0.64 -2.52
C LEU A 217 -6.41 1.18 -3.88
N ASP A 218 -7.29 1.07 -4.87
CA ASP A 218 -7.17 1.63 -6.21
C ASP A 218 -8.28 2.69 -6.42
N PRO A 219 -7.97 3.98 -6.23
CA PRO A 219 -8.87 5.08 -6.51
C PRO A 219 -8.76 5.62 -7.95
N ASN A 220 -8.08 4.93 -8.88
CA ASN A 220 -7.77 5.54 -10.19
C ASN A 220 -8.97 5.58 -11.15
N ASP A 221 -9.99 4.75 -10.92
CA ASP A 221 -11.19 4.72 -11.73
C ASP A 221 -12.13 5.87 -11.35
N LYS A 222 -12.73 6.56 -12.33
CA LYS A 222 -13.61 7.73 -12.07
C LYS A 222 -14.98 7.34 -11.51
N GLU A 223 -15.44 6.12 -11.76
CA GLU A 223 -16.79 5.70 -11.39
C GLU A 223 -16.83 5.00 -10.05
N PHE A 224 -15.80 4.22 -9.72
CA PHE A 224 -15.77 3.43 -8.50
C PHE A 224 -14.36 3.39 -7.91
N VAL A 225 -14.27 3.03 -6.63
CA VAL A 225 -13.01 2.70 -5.98
C VAL A 225 -12.90 1.18 -5.96
N ARG A 226 -11.74 0.62 -6.34
CA ARG A 226 -11.48 -0.81 -6.16
C ARG A 226 -10.65 -1.03 -4.90
N MET A 227 -10.93 -2.11 -4.20
CA MET A 227 -10.13 -2.54 -3.06
C MET A 227 -9.77 -4.00 -3.25
N HIS A 228 -8.48 -4.31 -3.15
CA HIS A 228 -7.89 -5.62 -3.37
C HIS A 228 -7.38 -6.20 -2.06
N VAL A 229 -7.51 -7.51 -1.93
CA VAL A 229 -6.99 -8.30 -0.81
C VAL A 229 -6.10 -9.43 -1.30
N THR A 230 -5.06 -9.76 -0.54
CA THR A 230 -4.29 -10.97 -0.80
C THR A 230 -5.05 -12.21 -0.35
N SER A 231 -4.75 -13.36 -0.97
CA SER A 231 -5.30 -14.65 -0.55
C SER A 231 -4.47 -15.26 0.59
N ASN A 232 -5.09 -16.10 1.41
CA ASN A 232 -4.38 -16.85 2.43
C ASN A 232 -3.47 -17.89 1.74
N PRO A 233 -2.14 -17.84 1.99
CA PRO A 233 -1.21 -18.77 1.35
C PRO A 233 -1.42 -20.23 1.80
N SER A 234 -1.98 -20.44 2.98
CA SER A 234 -2.27 -21.78 3.53
C SER A 234 -3.65 -22.32 3.11
N ASP A 235 -4.59 -21.45 2.76
CA ASP A 235 -5.95 -21.84 2.36
C ASP A 235 -6.52 -20.89 1.30
N ASN A 236 -6.42 -21.31 0.04
CA ASN A 236 -6.94 -20.53 -1.08
C ASN A 236 -8.47 -20.45 -1.14
N LYS A 237 -9.21 -21.12 -0.24
CA LYS A 237 -10.69 -21.07 -0.13
C LYS A 237 -11.18 -20.08 0.93
N THR A 238 -10.27 -19.41 1.65
CA THR A 238 -10.62 -18.47 2.71
C THR A 238 -11.50 -17.35 2.17
N HIS A 239 -12.68 -17.16 2.77
CA HIS A 239 -13.57 -16.03 2.51
C HIS A 239 -13.15 -14.81 3.33
N ILE A 240 -13.04 -13.65 2.69
CA ILE A 240 -12.57 -12.42 3.32
C ILE A 240 -13.71 -11.42 3.33
N THR A 241 -14.10 -10.95 4.52
CA THR A 241 -15.06 -9.86 4.64
C THR A 241 -14.33 -8.53 4.57
N MET A 242 -14.81 -7.63 3.71
CA MET A 242 -14.38 -6.24 3.64
C MET A 242 -15.51 -5.31 4.05
N ALA A 243 -15.20 -4.31 4.86
CA ALA A 243 -16.15 -3.29 5.29
C ALA A 243 -15.52 -1.90 5.18
N VAL A 244 -16.26 -0.96 4.59
CA VAL A 244 -15.83 0.43 4.35
C VAL A 244 -16.79 1.38 5.04
N TYR A 245 -16.23 2.30 5.82
CA TYR A 245 -16.94 3.27 6.63
C TYR A 245 -16.47 4.70 6.33
N GLN A 246 -17.41 5.62 6.11
CA GLN A 246 -17.13 7.04 5.91
C GLN A 246 -17.08 7.71 7.27
N LYS A 247 -16.08 8.56 7.47
CA LYS A 247 -15.91 9.36 8.68
C LYS A 247 -16.68 10.67 8.54
N PHE A 248 -17.46 10.99 9.55
CA PHE A 248 -18.13 12.27 9.73
C PHE A 248 -17.70 12.85 11.08
N LYS A 249 -18.03 14.12 11.33
CA LYS A 249 -17.72 14.78 12.62
C LYS A 249 -18.35 14.04 13.80
N ASP A 250 -19.55 13.51 13.63
CA ASP A 250 -20.36 12.93 14.70
C ASP A 250 -20.31 11.39 14.74
N GLY A 251 -19.44 10.76 13.94
CA GLY A 251 -19.28 9.31 13.94
C GLY A 251 -18.91 8.74 12.58
N THR A 252 -19.28 7.48 12.38
CA THR A 252 -18.93 6.71 11.18
C THR A 252 -20.18 6.06 10.60
N LYS A 253 -20.22 5.92 9.27
CA LYS A 253 -21.33 5.27 8.57
C LYS A 253 -20.78 4.18 7.66
N LEU A 254 -21.32 2.96 7.78
CA LEU A 254 -21.05 1.89 6.83
C LEU A 254 -21.61 2.29 5.45
N ILE A 255 -20.77 2.28 4.43
CA ILE A 255 -21.19 2.53 3.03
C ILE A 255 -21.14 1.27 2.19
N PHE A 256 -20.29 0.32 2.56
CA PHE A 256 -20.10 -0.90 1.79
C PHE A 256 -19.59 -2.01 2.70
N ASP A 257 -20.20 -3.18 2.61
CA ASP A 257 -19.67 -4.44 3.13
C ASP A 257 -19.94 -5.56 2.15
N ASP A 258 -18.94 -6.41 1.93
CA ASP A 258 -19.09 -7.58 1.07
C ASP A 258 -18.09 -8.67 1.46
N VAL A 259 -18.34 -9.88 0.98
CA VAL A 259 -17.46 -11.03 1.15
C VAL A 259 -16.80 -11.33 -0.17
N VAL A 260 -15.47 -11.20 -0.20
CA VAL A 260 -14.66 -11.67 -1.33
C VAL A 260 -14.41 -13.16 -1.18
N ALA A 261 -14.86 -13.88 -2.20
CA ALA A 261 -14.67 -15.30 -2.35
C ALA A 261 -13.71 -15.59 -3.52
N PRO A 262 -12.85 -16.61 -3.40
CA PRO A 262 -12.00 -17.05 -4.51
C PRO A 262 -12.82 -17.40 -5.76
N PRO A 263 -12.35 -17.09 -6.98
CA PRO A 263 -11.02 -16.55 -7.31
C PRO A 263 -10.93 -15.02 -7.22
N ASP A 264 -12.05 -14.34 -6.92
CA ASP A 264 -12.09 -12.89 -6.83
C ASP A 264 -11.23 -12.40 -5.66
N LYS A 265 -10.52 -11.30 -5.88
CA LYS A 265 -9.61 -10.70 -4.90
C LYS A 265 -9.89 -9.22 -4.69
N SER A 266 -11.04 -8.74 -5.14
CA SER A 266 -11.37 -7.33 -5.10
C SER A 266 -12.86 -7.05 -5.02
N ILE A 267 -13.19 -5.93 -4.39
CA ILE A 267 -14.52 -5.30 -4.43
C ILE A 267 -14.45 -3.99 -5.19
N LYS A 268 -15.60 -3.55 -5.69
CA LYS A 268 -15.79 -2.22 -6.26
C LYS A 268 -16.94 -1.54 -5.53
N PHE A 269 -16.73 -0.29 -5.13
CA PHE A 269 -17.77 0.48 -4.46
C PHE A 269 -17.76 1.94 -4.90
N HIS A 270 -18.93 2.56 -4.86
CA HIS A 270 -19.08 3.99 -5.13
C HIS A 270 -18.83 4.77 -3.84
N ALA A 271 -18.11 5.88 -3.94
CA ALA A 271 -17.75 6.70 -2.80
C ALA A 271 -17.67 8.18 -3.19
N SER A 272 -18.12 9.07 -2.32
CA SER A 272 -17.89 10.51 -2.51
C SER A 272 -16.50 10.91 -2.03
N ALA A 273 -16.06 12.12 -2.35
CA ALA A 273 -14.91 12.71 -1.69
C ALA A 273 -15.11 12.72 -0.16
N GLY A 274 -14.04 12.52 0.59
CA GLY A 274 -14.07 12.49 2.06
C GLY A 274 -13.11 11.47 2.68
N ASP A 275 -13.20 11.34 4.01
CA ASP A 275 -12.33 10.46 4.79
C ASP A 275 -13.01 9.12 5.09
N TYR A 276 -12.25 8.04 4.99
CA TYR A 276 -12.74 6.68 5.13
C TYR A 276 -11.83 5.85 6.02
N HIS A 277 -12.40 4.76 6.52
CA HIS A 277 -11.65 3.64 7.05
C HIS A 277 -12.22 2.35 6.48
N ALA A 278 -11.34 1.40 6.20
CA ALA A 278 -11.69 0.09 5.71
C ALA A 278 -11.05 -0.99 6.58
N PHE A 279 -11.74 -2.11 6.67
CA PHE A 279 -11.29 -3.31 7.35
C PHE A 279 -11.39 -4.50 6.40
N ALA A 280 -10.41 -5.39 6.45
CA ALA A 280 -10.48 -6.71 5.85
C ALA A 280 -10.14 -7.77 6.90
N TYR A 281 -10.96 -8.81 7.00
CA TYR A 281 -10.82 -9.83 8.03
C TYR A 281 -11.46 -11.14 7.60
N VAL A 282 -11.01 -12.24 8.21
CA VAL A 282 -11.67 -13.54 8.11
C VAL A 282 -12.70 -13.61 9.24
N LYS A 283 -13.96 -13.82 8.89
CA LYS A 283 -15.05 -13.87 9.87
C LYS A 283 -15.03 -15.21 10.62
N HIS A 284 -14.74 -15.17 11.91
CA HIS A 284 -14.89 -16.31 12.82
C HIS A 284 -16.08 -16.09 13.75
N GLN A 285 -16.72 -17.18 14.21
CA GLN A 285 -17.83 -17.10 15.16
C GLN A 285 -17.40 -16.59 16.55
N GLU A 286 -16.11 -16.73 16.86
CA GLU A 286 -15.52 -16.46 18.17
C GLU A 286 -15.03 -15.01 18.33
N CYS A 287 -15.06 -14.20 17.27
CA CYS A 287 -14.56 -12.82 17.30
C CYS A 287 -15.56 -11.81 16.71
N ARG A 288 -15.39 -10.54 17.05
CA ARG A 288 -16.13 -9.40 16.50
C ARG A 288 -15.15 -8.35 15.98
N LEU A 289 -15.52 -7.62 14.93
CA LEU A 289 -14.66 -6.55 14.40
C LEU A 289 -14.58 -5.36 15.38
N ILE A 290 -15.68 -5.06 16.05
CA ILE A 290 -15.79 -3.96 17.01
C ILE A 290 -16.27 -4.52 18.34
N CYS A 291 -15.47 -4.32 19.38
CA CYS A 291 -15.82 -4.56 20.76
C CYS A 291 -15.97 -3.21 21.47
N ASN A 292 -16.97 -3.07 22.34
CA ASN A 292 -17.01 -1.90 23.22
C ASN A 292 -15.93 -2.03 24.32
N LYS A 293 -15.55 -0.94 24.97
CA LYS A 293 -14.49 -0.96 26.00
C LYS A 293 -14.82 -1.88 27.17
N GLN A 294 -16.08 -1.91 27.59
CA GLN A 294 -16.54 -2.71 28.72
C GLN A 294 -16.38 -4.21 28.43
N ASP A 295 -16.74 -4.67 27.23
CA ASP A 295 -16.63 -6.06 26.78
C ASP A 295 -15.17 -6.51 26.65
N LEU A 296 -14.27 -5.59 26.29
CA LEU A 296 -12.82 -5.85 26.26
C LEU A 296 -12.26 -5.99 27.68
N GLU A 297 -12.68 -5.14 28.61
CA GLU A 297 -12.24 -5.15 30.00
C GLU A 297 -12.68 -6.43 30.74
N ILE A 298 -13.89 -6.93 30.45
CA ILE A 298 -14.40 -8.19 31.02
C ILE A 298 -14.10 -9.42 30.15
N GLN A 299 -13.33 -9.28 29.07
CA GLN A 299 -12.93 -10.34 28.13
C GLN A 299 -14.10 -11.14 27.53
N THR A 300 -15.28 -10.53 27.37
CA THR A 300 -16.44 -11.17 26.72
C THR A 300 -16.46 -10.97 25.20
N CYS A 301 -15.56 -10.13 24.67
CA CYS A 301 -15.43 -9.86 23.25
C CYS A 301 -13.97 -9.94 22.81
N GLU A 302 -13.75 -10.72 21.75
CA GLU A 302 -12.45 -10.86 21.09
C GLU A 302 -12.47 -10.11 19.76
N ILE A 303 -11.45 -9.29 19.50
CA ILE A 303 -11.32 -8.58 18.23
C ILE A 303 -10.78 -9.54 17.18
N CYS A 304 -11.45 -9.64 16.03
CA CYS A 304 -10.96 -10.45 14.91
C CYS A 304 -9.60 -9.94 14.42
N ASN A 305 -8.70 -10.85 14.06
CA ASN A 305 -7.51 -10.48 13.29
C ASN A 305 -7.98 -9.80 11.99
N HIS A 306 -7.47 -8.60 11.75
CA HIS A 306 -7.91 -7.76 10.65
C HIS A 306 -6.77 -6.89 10.14
N THR A 307 -6.95 -6.41 8.93
CA THR A 307 -6.15 -5.34 8.33
C THR A 307 -7.00 -4.09 8.29
N TYR A 308 -6.39 -2.98 8.66
CA TYR A 308 -7.04 -1.68 8.72
C TYR A 308 -6.36 -0.70 7.76
N LEU A 309 -7.17 0.08 7.06
CA LEU A 309 -6.72 1.14 6.17
C LEU A 309 -7.46 2.44 6.46
N ASN A 310 -6.72 3.54 6.57
CA ASN A 310 -7.25 4.90 6.51
C ASN A 310 -6.91 5.51 5.16
N PHE A 311 -7.89 6.13 4.53
CA PHE A 311 -7.67 6.83 3.27
C PHE A 311 -8.63 8.00 3.11
N THR A 312 -8.24 8.96 2.28
CA THR A 312 -9.03 10.13 1.91
C THR A 312 -9.18 10.12 0.39
N LEU A 313 -10.42 10.28 -0.07
CA LEU A 313 -10.71 10.47 -1.49
C LEU A 313 -10.84 11.97 -1.75
N SER A 314 -10.03 12.49 -2.66
CA SER A 314 -10.09 13.90 -3.08
C SER A 314 -11.27 14.20 -3.98
N GLU A 315 -11.78 13.19 -4.69
CA GLU A 315 -12.82 13.33 -5.71
C GLU A 315 -13.97 12.34 -5.50
N ASN A 316 -15.08 12.57 -6.22
CA ASN A 316 -16.24 11.69 -6.16
C ASN A 316 -16.08 10.56 -7.19
N HIS A 317 -16.23 9.32 -6.73
CA HIS A 317 -16.28 8.11 -7.52
C HIS A 317 -17.72 7.60 -7.54
N LEU A 318 -18.52 8.19 -8.43
CA LEU A 318 -19.95 7.92 -8.55
C LEU A 318 -20.28 7.60 -10.00
N SER A 319 -21.21 6.66 -10.22
CA SER A 319 -21.69 6.33 -11.57
C SER A 319 -22.17 7.57 -12.33
N GLY A 320 -22.03 7.55 -13.66
CA GLY A 320 -22.50 8.64 -14.54
C GLY A 320 -23.97 9.04 -14.29
N ALA A 321 -24.84 8.09 -13.96
CA ALA A 321 -26.25 8.36 -13.63
C ALA A 321 -26.42 9.18 -12.33
N GLN A 322 -25.63 8.91 -11.29
CA GLN A 322 -25.65 9.68 -10.05
C GLN A 322 -25.01 11.06 -10.21
N SER A 323 -23.99 11.17 -11.05
CA SER A 323 -23.37 12.45 -11.43
C SER A 323 -24.35 13.34 -12.19
N LEU A 324 -25.06 12.79 -13.18
CA LEU A 324 -26.11 13.50 -13.93
C LEU A 324 -27.28 13.92 -13.05
N TRP A 325 -27.69 13.10 -12.09
CA TRP A 325 -28.73 13.47 -11.14
C TRP A 325 -28.31 14.65 -10.25
N LYS A 326 -27.06 14.66 -9.75
CA LYS A 326 -26.52 15.82 -9.02
C LYS A 326 -26.52 17.08 -9.88
N ILE A 327 -26.02 17.02 -11.12
CA ILE A 327 -26.03 18.15 -12.06
C ILE A 327 -27.45 18.66 -12.29
N PHE A 328 -28.40 17.75 -12.54
CA PHE A 328 -29.80 18.10 -12.76
C PHE A 328 -30.42 18.78 -11.53
N THR A 329 -30.19 18.26 -10.33
CA THR A 329 -30.69 18.88 -9.09
C THR A 329 -30.09 20.27 -8.86
N THR A 330 -28.80 20.47 -9.13
CA THR A 330 -28.16 21.80 -9.02
C THR A 330 -28.76 22.79 -10.01
N ILE A 331 -28.94 22.40 -11.28
CA ILE A 331 -29.57 23.25 -12.31
C ILE A 331 -31.00 23.61 -11.92
N MET A 332 -31.80 22.64 -11.47
CA MET A 332 -33.18 22.87 -11.03
C MET A 332 -33.26 23.80 -9.82
N THR A 333 -32.35 23.65 -8.85
CA THR A 333 -32.27 24.54 -7.67
C THR A 333 -31.95 25.98 -8.10
N TYR A 334 -31.01 26.16 -9.03
CA TYR A 334 -30.63 27.48 -9.54
C TYR A 334 -31.76 28.14 -10.34
N LEU A 335 -32.46 27.38 -11.20
CA LEU A 335 -33.65 27.83 -11.93
C LEU A 335 -34.77 28.26 -10.98
N MET A 336 -35.02 27.48 -9.94
CA MET A 336 -36.04 27.81 -8.95
C MET A 336 -35.69 29.10 -8.19
N TYR A 337 -34.41 29.29 -7.84
CA TYR A 337 -33.93 30.53 -7.23
C TYR A 337 -34.11 31.75 -8.16
N LEU A 338 -33.83 31.61 -9.45
CA LEU A 338 -34.03 32.67 -10.45
C LEU A 338 -35.51 33.01 -10.69
N ILE A 339 -36.40 32.02 -10.61
CA ILE A 339 -37.85 32.24 -10.72
C ILE A 339 -38.36 32.97 -9.47
N LEU A 340 -37.94 32.52 -8.29
CA LEU A 340 -38.33 33.14 -7.02
C LEU A 340 -37.80 34.57 -6.89
N SER A 341 -36.58 34.86 -7.34
CA SER A 341 -36.03 36.21 -7.29
C SER A 341 -36.77 37.20 -8.21
N LYS A 342 -37.29 36.73 -9.35
CA LYS A 342 -38.13 37.54 -10.25
C LYS A 342 -39.58 37.73 -9.77
N LEU A 343 -40.09 36.84 -8.92
CA LEU A 343 -41.44 36.97 -8.35
C LEU A 343 -41.49 37.91 -7.15
N MET A 344 -40.35 38.24 -6.56
CA MET A 344 -40.24 39.13 -5.39
C MET A 344 -39.88 40.59 -5.74
N THR A 345 -39.66 40.90 -7.01
CA THR A 345 -39.54 42.25 -7.58
C THR A 345 -40.78 42.58 -8.39
#